data_AF-A0A659UHH0-F1
#
_entry.id   AF-A0A659UHH0-F1
#
_cell.length_a   1.000
_cell.length_b   1.000
_cell.length_c   1.000
_cell.angle_alpha   90.00
_cell.angle_beta   90.00
_cell.angle_gamma   90.00
#
_symmetry.space_group_name_H-M   'P 1'
#
loop_
_entity.id
_entity.type
_entity.pdbx_description
1 polymer ?
#
loop_
_entity_poly.entity_id
_entity_poly.type
_entity_poly.pdbx_seq_one_letter_code
_entity_poly.pdbx_strand_id
1 'polypeptide(L)'
;GKKRIIAETGAGQHGVASATVAARFGFPCVVYMGATDVARQSPNVFRMKLLGAEVRPVTAGHGTLKDAMNEALRDWVTNVEDTYYLIGTAAGP
;
A
#
# COMPACT_ATOMS: atom_id res chain seq x y z
N GLY A 1 -9.71 1.48 -18.31
CA GLY A 1 -9.05 0.60 -17.31
C GLY A 1 -8.61 1.42 -16.11
N LYS A 2 -8.36 0.78 -14.97
CA LYS A 2 -7.79 1.45 -13.79
C LYS A 2 -6.40 2.00 -14.13
N LYS A 3 -6.05 3.14 -13.55
CA LYS A 3 -4.80 3.88 -13.83
C LYS A 3 -3.89 4.02 -12.61
N ARG A 4 -4.37 3.68 -11.42
CA ARG A 4 -3.63 3.79 -10.15
C ARG A 4 -3.73 2.48 -9.37
N ILE A 5 -2.65 2.09 -8.69
CA ILE A 5 -2.63 0.95 -7.78
C ILE A 5 -2.50 1.45 -6.35
N ILE A 6 -3.28 0.86 -5.44
CA ILE A 6 -3.04 1.01 -4.00
C ILE A 6 -2.91 -0.36 -3.34
N ALA A 7 -2.20 -0.42 -2.22
CA ALA A 7 -1.99 -1.64 -1.44
C ALA A 7 -1.81 -1.29 0.05
N GLU A 8 -1.97 -2.26 0.94
CA GLU A 8 -1.61 -2.18 2.35
C GLU A 8 -0.34 -2.97 2.66
N THR A 9 0.36 -2.68 3.76
CA THR A 9 1.40 -3.59 4.25
C THR A 9 1.72 -3.38 5.73
N GLY A 10 2.15 -4.45 6.39
CA GLY A 10 2.71 -4.43 7.74
C GLY A 10 4.23 -4.61 7.67
N ALA A 11 4.70 -5.87 7.63
CA ALA A 11 6.13 -6.18 7.50
C ALA A 11 6.80 -5.64 6.21
N GLY A 12 6.03 -5.31 5.17
CA GLY A 12 6.52 -4.64 3.96
C GLY A 12 6.65 -5.52 2.72
N GLN A 13 6.55 -6.85 2.81
CA GLN A 13 6.75 -7.74 1.65
C GLN A 13 5.69 -7.53 0.56
N HIS A 14 4.41 -7.50 0.94
CA HIS A 14 3.32 -7.19 0.00
C HIS A 14 3.49 -5.80 -0.63
N GLY A 15 3.90 -4.80 0.16
CA GLY A 15 4.17 -3.45 -0.34
C GLY A 15 5.28 -3.42 -1.39
N VAL A 16 6.39 -4.13 -1.16
CA VAL A 16 7.49 -4.23 -2.13
C VAL A 16 7.04 -4.96 -3.40
N ALA A 17 6.29 -6.05 -3.28
CA ALA A 17 5.74 -6.76 -4.43
C ALA A 17 4.80 -5.85 -5.26
N SER A 18 3.89 -5.14 -4.59
CA SER A 18 2.95 -4.18 -5.20
C SER A 18 3.68 -3.06 -5.94
N ALA A 19 4.69 -2.46 -5.28
CA ALA A 19 5.52 -1.42 -5.87
C ALA A 19 6.29 -1.93 -7.10
N THR A 20 6.76 -3.18 -7.07
CA THR A 20 7.48 -3.79 -8.20
C THR A 20 6.59 -3.95 -9.41
N VAL A 21 5.37 -4.47 -9.22
CA VAL A 21 4.38 -4.60 -10.29
C VAL A 21 4.02 -3.23 -10.86
N ALA A 22 3.73 -2.26 -10.00
CA ALA A 22 3.39 -0.91 -10.42
C ALA A 22 4.53 -0.25 -11.23
N ALA A 23 5.77 -0.36 -10.74
CA ALA A 23 6.95 0.14 -11.45
C ALA A 23 7.14 -0.52 -12.82
N ARG A 24 6.95 -1.84 -12.91
CA ARG A 24 7.07 -2.59 -14.17
C ARG A 24 6.09 -2.11 -15.24
N PHE A 25 4.88 -1.74 -14.84
CA PHE A 25 3.81 -1.33 -15.75
C PHE A 25 3.60 0.19 -15.82
N GLY A 26 4.40 0.99 -15.10
CA GLY A 26 4.31 2.44 -15.11
C GLY A 26 3.06 2.99 -14.41
N PHE A 27 2.49 2.27 -13.44
CA PHE A 27 1.35 2.75 -12.67
C PHE A 27 1.81 3.53 -11.42
N PRO A 28 1.18 4.66 -11.11
CA PRO A 28 1.30 5.28 -9.78
C PRO A 28 0.85 4.29 -8.70
N CYS A 29 1.65 4.18 -7.63
CA CYS A 29 1.41 3.25 -6.53
C CYS A 29 1.45 3.96 -5.18
N VAL A 30 0.41 3.76 -4.37
CA VAL A 30 0.40 4.18 -2.96
C VAL A 30 0.31 2.93 -2.08
N VAL A 31 1.26 2.78 -1.17
CA VAL A 31 1.27 1.70 -0.18
C VAL A 31 0.98 2.29 1.20
N TYR A 32 -0.16 1.90 1.76
CA TYR A 32 -0.56 2.22 3.12
C TYR A 32 0.18 1.33 4.10
N MET A 33 0.85 1.92 5.08
CA MET A 33 1.62 1.16 6.06
C MET A 33 1.40 1.73 7.45
N GLY A 34 1.16 0.86 8.43
CA GLY A 34 1.00 1.29 9.82
C GLY A 34 2.21 2.10 10.30
N ALA A 35 1.98 3.26 10.93
CA ALA A 35 3.08 4.15 11.32
C ALA A 35 4.08 3.47 12.28
N THR A 36 3.62 2.52 13.09
CA THR A 36 4.48 1.74 13.99
C THR A 36 5.44 0.82 13.22
N ASP A 37 5.03 0.34 12.05
CA ASP A 37 5.82 -0.55 11.20
C ASP A 37 6.75 0.21 10.25
N VAL A 38 6.40 1.43 9.82
CA VAL A 38 7.23 2.25 8.91
C VAL A 38 8.66 2.41 9.43
N ALA A 39 8.83 2.72 10.72
CA ALA A 39 10.15 2.87 11.32
C ALA A 39 10.86 1.52 11.49
N ARG A 40 10.13 0.48 11.91
CA ARG A 40 10.67 -0.87 12.16
C ARG A 40 11.12 -1.58 10.88
N GLN A 41 10.46 -1.30 9.77
CA GLN A 41 10.69 -1.95 8.48
C GLN A 41 11.31 -0.98 7.46
N SER A 42 12.17 -0.08 7.93
CA SER A 42 12.84 0.93 7.11
C SER A 42 13.51 0.37 5.83
N PRO A 43 14.10 -0.84 5.79
CA PRO A 43 14.66 -1.38 4.55
C PRO A 43 13.60 -1.64 3.47
N ASN A 44 12.41 -2.12 3.87
CA ASN A 44 11.32 -2.36 2.93
C ASN A 44 10.65 -1.05 2.50
N VAL A 45 10.52 -0.08 3.41
CA VAL A 45 10.07 1.29 3.07
C VAL A 45 11.00 1.92 2.04
N PHE A 46 12.32 1.79 2.23
CA PHE A 46 13.31 2.28 1.27
C PHE A 46 13.17 1.60 -0.09
N ARG A 47 13.01 0.27 -0.14
CA ARG A 47 12.79 -0.47 -1.39
C ARG A 47 11.54 -0.02 -2.14
N MET A 48 10.42 0.17 -1.44
CA MET A 48 9.18 0.69 -2.05
C MET A 48 9.39 2.07 -2.67
N LYS A 49 10.08 2.97 -1.97
CA LYS A 49 10.42 4.31 -2.48
C LYS A 49 11.37 4.26 -3.68
N LEU A 50 12.37 3.37 -3.65
CA LEU A 50 13.30 3.15 -4.77
C LEU A 50 12.55 2.70 -6.05
N LEU A 51 11.48 1.93 -5.88
CA LEU A 51 10.58 1.49 -6.95
C LEU A 51 9.58 2.59 -7.38
N GLY A 52 9.61 3.77 -6.76
CA GLY A 52 8.73 4.90 -7.10
C GLY A 52 7.35 4.87 -6.45
N ALA A 53 7.10 3.97 -5.50
CA ALA A 53 5.85 3.96 -4.74
C ALA A 53 5.85 5.02 -3.62
N GLU A 54 4.69 5.66 -3.41
CA GLU A 54 4.43 6.47 -2.23
C GLU A 54 4.15 5.53 -1.05
N VAL A 55 4.92 5.63 0.03
CA VAL A 55 4.61 4.94 1.29
C VAL A 55 3.88 5.93 2.20
N ARG A 56 2.60 5.67 2.47
CA ARG A 56 1.73 6.53 3.28
C ARG A 56 1.56 5.96 4.69
N PRO A 57 2.19 6.57 5.72
CA PRO A 57 2.06 6.12 7.10
C PRO A 57 0.64 6.32 7.61
N VAL A 58 0.06 5.29 8.22
CA VAL A 58 -1.26 5.36 8.85
C VAL A 58 -1.08 5.54 10.35
N THR A 59 -1.50 6.70 10.84
CA THR A 59 -1.48 7.08 12.26
C THR A 59 -2.84 6.93 12.94
N ALA A 60 -3.88 6.58 12.18
CA ALA A 60 -5.20 6.27 12.74
C ALA A 60 -5.15 4.97 13.55
N GLY A 61 -5.94 4.92 14.63
CA GLY A 61 -6.00 3.74 15.50
C GLY A 61 -4.64 3.44 16.15
N HIS A 62 -4.19 2.19 16.06
CA HIS A 62 -2.92 1.73 16.62
C HIS A 62 -1.77 1.77 15.61
N GLY A 63 -2.01 2.23 14.38
CA GLY A 63 -1.00 2.30 13.32
C GLY A 63 -0.44 0.92 12.95
N THR A 64 -1.32 -0.07 12.79
CA THR A 64 -1.01 -1.46 12.44
C THR A 64 -1.44 -1.81 11.01
N LEU A 65 -1.19 -3.05 10.55
CA LEU A 65 -1.69 -3.57 9.27
C LEU A 65 -3.21 -3.42 9.11
N LYS A 66 -3.99 -3.67 10.19
CA LYS A 66 -5.45 -3.55 10.14
C LYS A 66 -5.88 -2.11 9.87
N ASP A 67 -5.21 -1.15 10.50
CA ASP A 67 -5.47 0.28 10.29
C ASP A 67 -5.09 0.69 8.86
N ALA A 68 -3.95 0.18 8.35
CA ALA A 68 -3.53 0.41 6.96
C ALA A 68 -4.52 -0.13 5.93
N MET A 69 -5.08 -1.31 6.16
CA MET A 69 -6.13 -1.90 5.31
C MET A 69 -7.40 -1.05 5.29
N ASN A 70 -7.82 -0.54 6.45
CA ASN A 70 -9.00 0.33 6.54
C ASN A 70 -8.80 1.63 5.75
N GLU A 71 -7.63 2.25 5.84
CA GLU A 71 -7.32 3.46 5.06
C GLU A 71 -7.20 3.20 3.56
N ALA A 72 -6.61 2.06 3.17
CA ALA A 72 -6.59 1.64 1.77
C ALA A 72 -8.01 1.40 1.22
N LEU A 73 -8.90 0.78 2.00
CA LEU A 73 -10.32 0.60 1.62
C LEU A 73 -11.05 1.94 1.49
N ARG A 74 -10.82 2.89 2.41
CA ARG A 74 -11.42 4.24 2.31
C ARG A 74 -10.97 4.96 1.05
N ASP A 75 -9.67 4.90 0.73
CA ASP A 75 -9.14 5.48 -0.51
C ASP A 75 -9.75 4.80 -1.74
N TRP A 76 -9.81 3.46 -1.72
CA TRP A 76 -10.38 2.70 -2.82
C TRP A 76 -11.84 3.05 -3.09
N VAL A 77 -12.69 3.09 -2.05
CA VAL A 77 -14.11 3.43 -2.19
C VAL A 77 -14.29 4.84 -2.75
N THR A 78 -13.45 5.78 -2.33
CA THR A 78 -13.49 7.17 -2.80
C THR A 78 -13.04 7.31 -4.26
N ASN A 79 -12.10 6.47 -4.70
CA ASN A 79 -11.46 6.53 -6.01
C ASN A 79 -11.71 5.26 -6.83
N VAL A 80 -12.89 4.65 -6.66
CA VAL A 80 -13.16 3.30 -7.18
C VAL A 80 -13.07 3.25 -8.70
N GLU A 81 -13.36 4.35 -9.40
CA GLU A 81 -13.40 4.40 -10.87
C GLU A 81 -12.02 4.22 -11.52
N ASP A 82 -10.97 4.79 -10.94
CA ASP A 82 -9.63 4.84 -11.51
C ASP A 82 -8.59 4.01 -10.74
N THR A 83 -8.92 3.55 -9.54
CA THR A 83 -7.99 2.87 -8.64
C THR A 83 -8.26 1.36 -8.56
N TYR A 84 -7.18 0.57 -8.66
CA TYR A 84 -7.18 -0.85 -8.36
C TYR A 84 -6.56 -1.07 -6.98
N TYR A 85 -7.33 -1.66 -6.07
CA TYR A 85 -6.81 -2.05 -4.77
C TYR A 85 -6.25 -3.48 -4.82
N LEU A 86 -4.92 -3.60 -4.71
CA LEU A 86 -4.20 -4.87 -4.70
C LEU A 86 -4.13 -5.41 -3.27
N ILE A 87 -5.15 -6.17 -2.87
CA ILE A 87 -5.27 -6.76 -1.53
C ILE A 87 -4.23 -7.88 -1.35
N GLY A 88 -3.45 -7.85 -0.26
CA GLY A 88 -2.31 -8.74 -0.02
C GLY A 88 -2.58 -9.98 0.81
N THR A 89 -3.84 -10.27 1.06
CA THR A 89 -4.29 -11.39 1.88
C THR A 89 -5.46 -12.08 1.18
N ALA A 90 -5.80 -13.29 1.61
CA ALA A 90 -7.08 -13.91 1.30
C ALA A 90 -8.23 -13.20 2.05
N ALA A 91 -8.31 -11.88 1.93
CA ALA A 91 -9.53 -11.12 2.15
C ALA A 91 -10.16 -11.06 0.75
N GLY A 92 -11.07 -12.00 0.49
CA GLY A 92 -11.54 -12.32 -0.85
C GLY A 92 -12.39 -11.22 -1.50
N PRO A 93 -13.12 -11.56 -2.57
CA PRO A 93 -14.57 -11.41 -2.53
C PRO A 93 -15.20 -12.37 -1.51
#